data_AF-A0A955U3B1-F1
#
_entry.id   AF-A0A955U3B1-F1
#
_cell.length_a   1.000
_cell.length_b   1.000
_cell.length_c   1.000
_cell.angle_alpha   90.00
_cell.angle_beta   90.00
_cell.angle_gamma   90.00
#
_symmetry.space_group_name_H-M   'P 1'
#
loop_
_entity.id
_entity.type
_entity.pdbx_description
1 polymer ?
#
loop_
_entity_poly.entity_id
_entity_poly.type
_entity_poly.pdbx_seq_one_letter_code
_entity_poly.pdbx_strand_id
1 'polypeptide(L)'
;LVRTMAEQYPYVSLWIPNRHEGIVIGSHRPLRIDPERIARRMREPDVAEDLHDVGIDSVEDLLATFVASDDDLRAFVGDAALVTDDHPRVEYFFAYDPVDFHMADALAHRTPIERLLVGPPPDPAALERSQAVMAHVWESSEADRDGDLPRAIRELEAAEAFAPDNVYVTYRLGLFRDALAGR
;
A
#
# COMPACT_ATOMS: atom_id res chain seq x y z
N LEU A 1 7.81 -13.74 -2.47
CA LEU A 1 6.59 -13.70 -3.32
C LEU A 1 6.71 -12.71 -4.48
N VAL A 2 6.95 -11.41 -4.22
CA VAL A 2 7.00 -10.37 -5.27
C VAL A 2 7.99 -10.70 -6.39
N ARG A 3 9.23 -11.10 -6.07
CA ARG A 3 10.22 -11.53 -7.08
C ARG A 3 9.69 -12.68 -7.94
N THR A 4 9.10 -13.71 -7.33
CA THR A 4 8.51 -14.84 -8.07
C THR A 4 7.45 -14.37 -9.06
N MET A 5 6.56 -13.47 -8.63
CA MET A 5 5.56 -12.85 -9.53
C MET A 5 6.24 -12.07 -10.67
N ALA A 6 7.27 -11.29 -10.37
CA ALA A 6 8.01 -10.48 -11.34
C ALA A 6 8.80 -11.30 -12.38
N GLU A 7 9.19 -12.54 -12.03
CA GLU A 7 9.82 -13.50 -12.95
C GLU A 7 8.80 -14.21 -13.86
N GLN A 8 7.58 -14.47 -13.37
CA GLN A 8 6.56 -15.18 -14.15
C GLN A 8 5.72 -14.26 -15.04
N TYR A 9 5.55 -12.99 -14.65
CA TYR A 9 4.73 -12.04 -15.38
C TYR A 9 5.58 -10.91 -15.99
N PRO A 10 5.39 -10.59 -17.29
CA PRO A 10 6.10 -9.49 -17.92
C PRO A 10 5.70 -8.13 -17.33
N TYR A 11 4.46 -8.00 -16.84
CA TYR A 11 3.99 -6.80 -16.16
C TYR A 11 3.57 -7.13 -14.74
N VAL A 12 4.03 -6.35 -13.78
CA VAL A 12 3.78 -6.58 -12.36
C VAL A 12 3.64 -5.25 -11.62
N SER A 13 2.71 -5.16 -10.66
CA SER A 13 2.58 -4.00 -9.77
C SER A 13 2.43 -4.40 -8.32
N LEU A 14 2.89 -3.54 -7.42
CA LEU A 14 2.75 -3.65 -5.97
C LEU A 14 1.92 -2.49 -5.43
N TRP A 15 0.95 -2.85 -4.60
CA TRP A 15 0.04 -1.93 -3.91
C TRP A 15 0.04 -2.28 -2.42
N ILE A 16 0.15 -1.27 -1.55
CA ILE A 16 0.21 -1.45 -0.10
C ILE A 16 -0.80 -0.51 0.56
N PRO A 17 -2.05 -0.95 0.79
CA PRO A 17 -3.10 -0.09 1.36
C PRO A 17 -2.93 0.18 2.86
N ASN A 18 -2.21 -0.69 3.56
CA ASN A 18 -1.97 -0.59 5.00
C ASN A 18 -0.69 -1.36 5.38
N ARG A 19 -0.37 -1.47 6.68
CA ARG A 19 0.87 -2.14 7.12
C ARG A 19 0.90 -3.66 7.00
N HIS A 20 -0.26 -4.29 6.93
CA HIS A 20 -0.41 -5.74 7.07
C HIS A 20 -0.50 -6.46 5.74
N GLU A 21 -0.79 -5.71 4.67
CA GLU A 21 -1.20 -6.28 3.40
C GLU A 21 -0.45 -5.62 2.25
N GLY A 22 0.05 -6.45 1.34
CA GLY A 22 0.59 -6.05 0.06
C GLY A 22 -0.09 -6.85 -1.04
N ILE A 23 -0.59 -6.17 -2.05
CA ILE A 23 -1.25 -6.78 -3.21
C ILE A 23 -0.28 -6.72 -4.38
N VAL A 24 0.04 -7.89 -4.94
CA VAL A 24 0.86 -8.02 -6.15
C VAL A 24 -0.02 -8.46 -7.30
N ILE A 25 -0.06 -7.65 -8.36
CA ILE A 25 -0.83 -7.98 -9.57
C ILE A 25 0.13 -8.33 -10.69
N GLY A 26 0.08 -9.56 -11.17
CA GLY A 26 0.81 -10.03 -12.37
C GLY A 26 -0.07 -10.06 -13.61
N SER A 27 0.47 -9.66 -14.77
CA SER A 27 -0.25 -9.61 -16.04
C SER A 27 0.65 -9.94 -17.23
N HIS A 28 0.08 -10.60 -18.25
CA HIS A 28 0.73 -10.80 -19.55
C HIS A 28 0.52 -9.63 -20.54
N ARG A 29 -0.26 -8.62 -20.15
CA ARG A 29 -0.49 -7.40 -20.93
C ARG A 29 -0.10 -6.16 -20.12
N PRO A 30 0.36 -5.07 -20.76
CA PRO A 30 0.67 -3.83 -20.07
C PRO A 30 -0.45 -3.40 -19.13
N LEU A 31 -0.10 -3.02 -17.91
CA LEU A 31 -1.07 -2.50 -16.96
C LEU A 31 -1.49 -1.10 -17.42
N ARG A 32 -2.79 -0.92 -17.67
CA ARG A 32 -3.41 0.36 -18.01
C ARG A 32 -4.53 0.62 -17.02
N ILE A 33 -4.37 1.65 -16.22
CA ILE A 33 -5.26 1.96 -15.10
C ILE A 33 -6.22 3.04 -15.59
N ASP A 34 -7.49 2.69 -15.68
CA ASP A 34 -8.55 3.59 -16.13
C ASP A 34 -9.31 4.11 -14.90
N PRO A 35 -9.09 5.38 -14.48
CA PRO A 35 -9.72 5.93 -13.29
C PRO A 35 -11.25 5.95 -13.37
N GLU A 36 -11.83 6.19 -14.54
CA GLU A 36 -13.29 6.21 -14.71
C GLU A 36 -13.88 4.81 -14.52
N ARG A 37 -13.19 3.79 -15.02
CA ARG A 37 -13.57 2.39 -14.81
C ARG A 37 -13.47 1.99 -13.34
N ILE A 38 -12.42 2.44 -12.64
CA ILE A 38 -12.28 2.23 -11.18
C ILE A 38 -13.45 2.91 -10.47
N ALA A 39 -13.68 4.20 -10.73
CA ALA A 39 -14.76 4.97 -10.12
C ALA A 39 -16.12 4.29 -10.30
N ARG A 40 -16.39 3.71 -11.48
CA ARG A 40 -17.64 2.99 -11.73
C ARG A 40 -17.80 1.74 -10.86
N ARG A 41 -16.73 0.98 -10.65
CA ARG A 41 -16.75 -0.24 -9.82
C ARG A 41 -16.84 0.10 -8.33
N MET A 42 -16.14 1.14 -7.89
CA MET A 42 -16.18 1.62 -6.51
C MET A 42 -17.57 2.13 -6.09
N ARG A 43 -18.47 2.43 -7.04
CA ARG A 43 -19.86 2.82 -6.74
C ARG A 43 -20.81 1.65 -6.57
N GLU A 44 -20.38 0.42 -6.81
CA GLU A 44 -21.19 -0.76 -6.48
C GLU A 44 -21.32 -0.81 -4.95
N PRO A 45 -22.54 -0.90 -4.37
CA PRO A 45 -22.76 -0.68 -2.93
C PRO A 45 -21.84 -1.51 -2.01
N ASP A 46 -21.77 -2.82 -2.24
CA ASP A 46 -20.95 -3.73 -1.43
C ASP A 46 -19.44 -3.39 -1.55
N VAL A 47 -19.00 -2.96 -2.74
CA VAL A 47 -17.59 -2.54 -2.96
C VAL A 47 -17.31 -1.21 -2.27
N ALA A 48 -18.26 -0.28 -2.28
CA ALA A 48 -18.12 1.00 -1.61
C ALA A 48 -18.01 0.83 -0.09
N GLU A 49 -18.83 -0.05 0.49
CA GLU A 49 -18.81 -0.39 1.92
C GLU A 49 -17.49 -1.05 2.32
N ASP A 50 -17.05 -2.09 1.60
CA ASP A 50 -15.79 -2.79 1.87
C ASP A 50 -14.57 -1.85 1.78
N LEU A 51 -14.55 -0.94 0.80
CA LEU A 51 -13.45 0.01 0.65
C LEU A 51 -13.50 1.12 1.70
N HIS A 52 -14.69 1.58 2.08
CA HIS A 52 -14.86 2.56 3.15
C HIS A 52 -14.29 2.02 4.47
N ASP A 53 -14.59 0.77 4.83
CA ASP A 53 -14.13 0.14 6.08
C ASP A 53 -12.60 0.11 6.23
N VAL A 54 -11.86 0.17 5.11
CA VAL A 54 -10.39 0.23 5.08
C VAL A 54 -9.85 1.64 4.77
N GLY A 55 -10.70 2.66 4.77
CA GLY A 55 -10.34 4.06 4.57
C GLY A 55 -10.03 4.44 3.12
N ILE A 56 -10.62 3.74 2.15
CA ILE A 56 -10.50 4.03 0.71
C ILE A 56 -11.87 4.51 0.19
N ASP A 57 -12.08 5.82 0.16
CA ASP A 57 -13.37 6.40 -0.22
C ASP A 57 -13.39 6.95 -1.65
N SER A 58 -12.22 7.09 -2.27
CA SER A 58 -12.05 7.67 -3.60
C SER A 58 -11.09 6.89 -4.48
N VAL A 59 -11.12 7.18 -5.78
CA VAL A 59 -10.16 6.63 -6.73
C VAL A 59 -8.75 7.05 -6.34
N GLU A 60 -8.59 8.29 -5.90
CA GLU A 60 -7.35 8.88 -5.45
C GLU A 60 -6.77 8.17 -4.24
N ASP A 61 -7.60 7.78 -3.26
CA ASP A 61 -7.19 6.97 -2.11
C ASP A 61 -6.65 5.61 -2.56
N LEU A 62 -7.36 4.94 -3.47
CA LEU A 62 -6.90 3.66 -4.02
C LEU A 62 -5.57 3.83 -4.77
N LEU A 63 -5.46 4.84 -5.63
CA LEU A 63 -4.24 5.13 -6.40
C LEU A 63 -3.06 5.50 -5.50
N ALA A 64 -3.31 6.12 -4.34
CA ALA A 64 -2.26 6.47 -3.38
C ALA A 64 -1.56 5.26 -2.76
N THR A 65 -2.25 4.11 -2.69
CA THR A 65 -1.68 2.84 -2.20
C THR A 65 -0.66 2.20 -3.16
N PHE A 66 -0.58 2.68 -4.40
CA PHE A 66 0.40 2.18 -5.38
C PHE A 66 1.84 2.50 -4.96
N VAL A 67 2.72 1.52 -5.09
CA VAL A 67 4.14 1.65 -4.76
C VAL A 67 5.00 1.67 -6.03
N ALA A 68 5.04 0.56 -6.77
CA ALA A 68 5.92 0.45 -7.93
C ALA A 68 5.41 -0.58 -8.92
N SER A 69 5.90 -0.49 -10.17
CA SER A 69 5.63 -1.46 -11.22
C SER A 69 6.87 -1.83 -12.01
N ASP A 70 6.79 -2.99 -12.66
CA ASP A 70 7.72 -3.43 -13.70
C ASP A 70 9.20 -3.31 -13.31
N ASP A 71 9.99 -2.53 -14.04
CA ASP A 71 11.45 -2.47 -13.87
C ASP A 71 11.84 -1.83 -12.53
N ASP A 72 11.09 -0.84 -12.05
CA ASP A 72 11.33 -0.23 -10.74
C ASP A 72 11.04 -1.27 -9.63
N LEU A 73 9.96 -2.03 -9.76
CA LEU A 73 9.63 -3.10 -8.81
C LEU A 73 10.66 -4.25 -8.86
N ARG A 74 11.20 -4.57 -10.05
CA ARG A 74 12.28 -5.55 -10.23
C ARG A 74 13.57 -5.10 -9.57
N ALA A 75 13.89 -3.81 -9.67
CA ALA A 75 15.04 -3.23 -8.98
C ALA A 75 14.90 -3.31 -7.46
N PHE A 76 13.69 -3.05 -6.93
CA PHE A 76 13.40 -3.19 -5.51
C PHE A 76 13.59 -4.62 -4.99
N VAL A 77 13.00 -5.62 -5.66
CA VAL A 77 13.06 -7.00 -5.17
C VAL A 77 14.43 -7.65 -5.35
N GLY A 78 15.25 -7.13 -6.26
CA GLY A 78 16.62 -7.57 -6.51
C GLY A 78 16.77 -9.10 -6.55
N ASP A 79 17.71 -9.61 -5.77
CA ASP A 79 18.05 -11.03 -5.69
C ASP A 79 17.27 -11.80 -4.59
N ALA A 80 16.18 -11.26 -4.04
CA ALA A 80 15.39 -11.90 -2.99
C ALA A 80 15.05 -13.37 -3.32
N ALA A 81 15.01 -14.31 -2.37
CA ALA A 81 14.81 -15.72 -2.74
C ALA A 81 13.43 -15.99 -3.39
N LEU A 82 13.41 -16.86 -4.39
CA LEU A 82 12.16 -17.28 -5.05
C LEU A 82 11.36 -18.24 -4.17
N VAL A 83 10.03 -18.15 -4.29
CA VAL A 83 9.10 -19.18 -3.85
C VAL A 83 9.05 -20.27 -4.94
N THR A 84 9.29 -21.52 -4.56
CA THR A 84 9.24 -22.70 -5.46
C THR A 84 8.60 -23.87 -4.70
N ASP A 85 8.22 -24.94 -5.39
CA ASP A 85 7.65 -26.13 -4.74
C ASP A 85 8.62 -26.76 -3.72
N ASP A 86 9.92 -26.78 -4.03
CA ASP A 86 10.96 -27.28 -3.12
C ASP A 86 11.29 -26.30 -1.98
N HIS A 87 10.94 -25.02 -2.15
CA HIS A 87 11.15 -23.97 -1.15
C HIS A 87 9.90 -23.08 -1.02
N PRO A 88 8.82 -23.59 -0.39
CA PRO A 88 7.55 -22.88 -0.30
C PRO A 88 7.59 -21.81 0.81
N ARG A 89 8.33 -20.73 0.56
CA ARG A 89 8.67 -19.65 1.52
C ARG A 89 7.51 -18.82 2.07
N VAL A 90 6.29 -19.09 1.62
CA VAL A 90 5.06 -18.44 2.10
C VAL A 90 4.28 -19.30 3.11
N GLU A 91 4.67 -20.57 3.27
CA GLU A 91 3.96 -21.52 4.11
C GLU A 91 4.39 -21.41 5.58
N TYR A 92 3.42 -21.30 6.47
CA TYR A 92 3.61 -21.05 7.90
C TYR A 92 4.38 -22.16 8.65
N PHE A 93 4.40 -23.38 8.11
CA PHE A 93 5.01 -24.55 8.77
C PHE A 93 6.50 -24.72 8.46
N PHE A 94 7.07 -23.92 7.56
CA PHE A 94 8.50 -23.92 7.29
C PHE A 94 9.17 -22.69 7.91
N ALA A 95 10.26 -22.93 8.65
CA ALA A 95 11.07 -21.86 9.20
C ALA A 95 12.07 -21.37 8.16
N TYR A 96 11.80 -20.20 7.57
CA TYR A 96 12.76 -19.43 6.79
C TYR A 96 13.16 -18.18 7.56
N ASP A 97 14.37 -17.68 7.32
CA ASP A 97 14.78 -16.39 7.87
C ASP A 97 13.76 -15.32 7.47
N PRO A 98 13.23 -14.54 8.43
CA PRO A 98 12.29 -13.49 8.12
C PRO A 98 12.98 -12.47 7.21
N VAL A 99 12.30 -12.12 6.12
CA VAL A 99 12.74 -11.02 5.26
C VAL A 99 12.35 -9.74 5.97
N ASP A 100 13.35 -8.95 6.34
CA ASP A 100 13.13 -7.62 6.89
C ASP A 100 12.70 -6.68 5.75
N PHE A 101 11.47 -6.19 5.82
CA PHE A 101 10.89 -5.31 4.80
C PHE A 101 10.68 -3.94 5.44
N HIS A 102 11.32 -2.92 4.87
CA HIS A 102 11.11 -1.52 5.20
C HIS A 102 10.42 -0.82 4.05
N MET A 103 9.36 -0.08 4.33
CA MET A 103 8.65 0.67 3.31
C MET A 103 9.56 1.68 2.59
N ALA A 104 10.52 2.28 3.30
CA ALA A 104 11.48 3.21 2.73
C ALA A 104 12.27 2.60 1.56
N ASP A 105 12.63 1.32 1.65
CA ASP A 105 13.32 0.62 0.57
C ASP A 105 12.41 0.49 -0.66
N ALA A 106 11.13 0.14 -0.47
CA ALA A 106 10.17 0.05 -1.57
C ALA A 106 9.91 1.41 -2.22
N LEU A 107 9.78 2.47 -1.41
CA LEU A 107 9.54 3.83 -1.90
C LEU A 107 10.74 4.46 -2.59
N ALA A 108 11.97 4.01 -2.30
CA ALA A 108 13.16 4.41 -3.06
C ALA A 108 13.08 4.00 -4.54
N HIS A 109 12.25 3.00 -4.85
CA HIS A 109 11.95 2.52 -6.20
C HIS A 109 10.52 2.85 -6.63
N ARG A 110 9.91 3.91 -6.08
CA ARG A 110 8.52 4.26 -6.40
C ARG A 110 8.36 4.60 -7.88
N THR A 111 7.39 3.96 -8.54
CA THR A 111 6.93 4.38 -9.87
C THR A 111 5.85 5.46 -9.70
N PRO A 112 5.88 6.57 -10.46
CA PRO A 112 4.76 7.50 -10.49
C PRO A 112 3.52 6.84 -11.12
N ILE A 113 2.41 6.75 -10.39
CA ILE A 113 1.16 6.09 -10.81
C ILE A 113 0.61 6.69 -12.11
N GLU A 114 0.85 7.98 -12.34
CA GLU A 114 0.46 8.76 -13.51
C GLU A 114 1.00 8.14 -14.81
N ARG A 115 2.13 7.41 -14.76
CA ARG A 115 2.68 6.70 -15.93
C ARG A 115 1.81 5.54 -16.41
N LEU A 116 0.98 4.98 -15.53
CA LEU A 116 0.11 3.84 -15.81
C LEU A 116 -1.33 4.24 -16.11
N LEU A 117 -1.70 5.50 -15.86
CA LEU A 117 -3.05 5.99 -16.04
C LEU A 117 -3.44 6.12 -17.52
N VAL A 118 -4.69 5.81 -17.82
CA VAL A 118 -5.35 6.17 -19.07
C VAL A 118 -5.92 7.57 -18.89
N GLY A 119 -5.12 8.57 -19.28
CA GLY A 119 -5.47 9.98 -19.07
C GLY A 119 -4.99 10.52 -17.72
N PRO A 120 -5.30 11.78 -17.39
CA PRO A 120 -4.97 12.35 -16.08
C PRO A 120 -5.81 11.70 -14.96
N PRO A 121 -5.37 11.79 -13.69
CA PRO A 121 -6.22 11.43 -12.57
C PRO A 121 -7.47 12.34 -12.54
N PRO A 122 -8.61 11.86 -12.00
CA PRO A 122 -9.85 12.63 -11.94
C PRO A 122 -9.68 13.96 -11.17
N ASP A 123 -9.05 13.92 -10.00
CA ASP A 123 -8.61 15.10 -9.25
C ASP A 123 -7.12 14.99 -8.86
N PRO A 124 -6.19 15.66 -9.58
CA PRO A 124 -4.77 15.65 -9.26
C PRO A 124 -4.44 16.16 -7.84
N ALA A 125 -5.19 17.15 -7.34
CA ALA A 125 -4.94 17.70 -6.02
C ALA A 125 -5.45 16.77 -4.92
N ALA A 126 -6.53 16.04 -5.16
CA ALA A 126 -6.97 14.97 -4.26
C ALA A 126 -5.95 13.82 -4.26
N LEU A 127 -5.40 13.42 -5.42
CA LEU A 127 -4.37 12.40 -5.47
C LEU A 127 -3.13 12.77 -4.65
N GLU A 128 -2.67 14.01 -4.74
CA GLU A 128 -1.54 14.50 -3.94
C GLU A 128 -1.86 14.45 -2.43
N ARG A 129 -3.07 14.83 -2.02
CA ARG A 129 -3.52 14.71 -0.62
C ARG A 129 -3.56 13.25 -0.16
N SER A 130 -4.16 12.34 -0.93
CA SER A 130 -4.25 10.92 -0.59
C SER A 130 -2.86 10.27 -0.53
N GLN A 131 -1.92 10.67 -1.41
CA GLN A 131 -0.53 10.23 -1.34
C GLN A 131 0.17 10.73 -0.07
N ALA A 132 -0.11 11.96 0.39
CA ALA A 132 0.42 12.48 1.65
C ALA A 132 -0.14 11.72 2.86
N VAL A 133 -1.45 11.42 2.87
CA VAL A 133 -2.09 10.57 3.89
C VAL A 133 -1.40 9.20 3.95
N MET A 134 -1.23 8.55 2.81
CA MET A 134 -0.64 7.21 2.73
C MET A 134 0.83 7.20 3.18
N ALA A 135 1.61 8.24 2.83
CA ALA A 135 2.98 8.38 3.30
C ALA A 135 3.06 8.41 4.85
N HIS A 136 2.20 9.21 5.49
CA HIS A 136 2.12 9.26 6.95
C HIS A 136 1.59 7.94 7.56
N VAL A 137 0.65 7.26 6.90
CA VAL A 137 0.17 5.94 7.32
C VAL A 137 1.30 4.91 7.31
N TRP A 138 2.15 4.91 6.28
CA TRP A 138 3.30 4.02 6.23
C TRP A 138 4.38 4.38 7.26
N GLU A 139 4.72 5.66 7.43
CA GLU A 139 5.67 6.11 8.45
C GLU A 139 5.19 5.78 9.87
N SER A 140 3.89 5.93 10.13
CA SER A 140 3.29 5.49 11.40
C SER A 140 3.47 3.99 11.63
N SER A 141 3.34 3.20 10.56
CA SER A 141 3.47 1.74 10.61
C SER A 141 4.89 1.30 10.93
N GLU A 142 5.89 1.97 10.34
CA GLU A 142 7.30 1.75 10.64
C GLU A 142 7.63 2.13 12.09
N ALA A 143 7.14 3.29 12.55
CA ALA A 143 7.33 3.72 13.92
C ALA A 143 6.72 2.73 14.94
N ASP A 144 5.51 2.22 14.68
CA ASP A 144 4.89 1.18 15.50
C ASP A 144 5.70 -0.13 15.48
N ARG A 145 6.21 -0.53 14.30
CA ARG A 145 7.10 -1.70 14.17
C ARG A 145 8.37 -1.56 15.03
N ASP A 146 8.93 -0.35 15.09
CA ASP A 146 10.10 -0.02 15.92
C ASP A 146 9.76 0.21 17.40
N GLY A 147 8.48 0.18 17.78
CA GLY A 147 8.00 0.42 19.15
C GLY A 147 7.97 1.89 19.58
N ASP A 148 8.16 2.84 18.64
CA ASP A 148 8.06 4.28 18.87
C ASP A 148 6.60 4.75 18.71
N LEU A 149 5.76 4.36 19.69
CA LEU A 149 4.35 4.74 19.74
C LEU A 149 4.13 6.27 19.66
N PRO A 150 4.93 7.13 20.34
CA PRO A 150 4.80 8.58 20.18
C PRO A 150 5.01 9.07 18.75
N ARG A 151 5.98 8.52 18.00
CA ARG A 151 6.16 8.84 16.57
C ARG A 151 4.98 8.32 15.75
N ALA A 152 4.55 7.08 16.00
CA ALA A 152 3.42 6.48 15.29
C ALA A 152 2.14 7.33 15.40
N ILE A 153 1.85 7.88 16.59
CA ILE A 153 0.74 8.80 16.84
C ILE A 153 0.93 10.11 16.06
N ARG A 154 2.10 10.75 16.12
CA ARG A 154 2.35 12.02 15.41
C ARG A 154 2.14 11.89 13.90
N GLU A 155 2.56 10.78 13.31
CA GLU A 155 2.36 10.53 11.88
C GLU A 155 0.87 10.37 11.55
N LEU A 156 0.09 9.67 12.38
CA LEU A 156 -1.36 9.57 12.16
C LEU A 156 -2.11 10.90 12.38
N GLU A 157 -1.67 11.73 13.32
CA GLU A 157 -2.21 13.09 13.48
C GLU A 157 -1.91 13.97 12.25
N ALA A 158 -0.73 13.79 11.63
CA ALA A 158 -0.41 14.44 10.36
C ALA A 158 -1.30 13.90 9.22
N ALA A 159 -1.55 12.59 9.16
CA ALA A 159 -2.49 11.99 8.20
C ALA A 159 -3.93 12.52 8.39
N GLU A 160 -4.41 12.60 9.64
CA GLU A 160 -5.74 13.12 10.01
C GLU A 160 -5.90 14.58 9.57
N ALA A 161 -4.85 15.39 9.62
CA ALA A 161 -4.89 16.78 9.14
C ALA A 161 -5.18 16.89 7.63
N PHE A 162 -4.81 15.88 6.83
CA PHE A 162 -5.13 15.81 5.40
C PHE A 162 -6.47 15.13 5.12
N ALA A 163 -6.89 14.18 5.97
CA ALA A 163 -8.12 13.42 5.81
C ALA A 163 -8.81 13.16 7.18
N PRO A 164 -9.51 14.17 7.73
CA PRO A 164 -10.07 14.11 9.08
C PRO A 164 -11.21 13.10 9.24
N ASP A 165 -11.88 12.77 8.14
CA ASP A 165 -12.99 11.81 8.10
C ASP A 165 -12.53 10.39 7.70
N ASN A 166 -11.23 10.15 7.52
CA ASN A 166 -10.72 8.83 7.14
C ASN A 166 -10.85 7.85 8.31
N VAL A 167 -11.69 6.84 8.13
CA VAL A 167 -12.04 5.89 9.20
C VAL A 167 -10.85 5.03 9.64
N TYR A 168 -9.95 4.67 8.72
CA TYR A 168 -8.75 3.90 9.04
C TYR A 168 -7.78 4.69 9.92
N VAL A 169 -7.51 5.94 9.55
CA VAL A 169 -6.65 6.84 10.34
C VAL A 169 -7.24 7.05 11.74
N THR A 170 -8.54 7.36 11.81
CA THR A 170 -9.25 7.60 13.07
C THR A 170 -9.20 6.36 13.99
N TYR A 171 -9.52 5.20 13.43
CA TYR A 171 -9.48 3.92 14.15
C TYR A 171 -8.09 3.65 14.73
N ARG A 172 -7.05 3.80 13.90
CA ARG A 172 -5.67 3.49 14.29
C ARG A 172 -5.13 4.45 15.34
N LEU A 173 -5.47 5.73 15.21
CA LEU A 173 -5.10 6.75 16.17
C LEU A 173 -5.77 6.49 17.54
N GLY A 174 -7.03 6.05 17.54
CA GLY A 174 -7.73 5.59 18.75
C GLY A 174 -7.02 4.42 19.43
N LEU A 175 -6.69 3.37 18.66
CA LEU A 175 -5.95 2.20 19.16
C LEU A 175 -4.64 2.59 19.86
N PHE A 176 -3.86 3.49 19.26
CA PHE A 176 -2.59 3.93 19.82
C PHE A 176 -2.74 4.83 21.05
N ARG A 177 -3.74 5.71 21.07
CA ARG A 177 -4.04 6.55 22.24
C ARG A 177 -4.46 5.70 23.44
N ASP A 178 -5.29 4.69 23.23
CA ASP A 178 -5.69 3.74 24.28
C ASP A 178 -4.49 2.94 24.81
N ALA A 179 -3.62 2.47 23.91
CA ALA A 179 -2.39 1.76 24.28
C ALA A 179 -1.42 2.63 25.09
N LEU A 180 -1.39 3.95 24.84
CA LEU A 180 -0.57 4.89 25.60
C LEU A 180 -1.18 5.20 26.98
N ALA A 181 -2.50 5.34 27.07
CA ALA A 181 -3.21 5.64 28.33
C ALA A 181 -3.23 4.45 29.32
N GLY A 182 -3.09 3.22 28.83
CA GLY A 182 -3.01 2.00 29.64
C GLY A 182 -1.62 1.65 30.17
N ARG A 183 -0.59 2.46 29.88
CA ARG A 183 0.79 2.30 30.40
C ARG A 183 1.03 3.19 31.63
#